data_AF-A0A7W4YS04-F1
#
_entry.id   AF-A0A7W4YS04-F1
#
_cell.length_a   1.000
_cell.length_b   1.000
_cell.length_c   1.000
_cell.angle_alpha   90.00
_cell.angle_beta   90.00
_cell.angle_gamma   90.00
#
_symmetry.space_group_name_H-M   'P 1'
#
loop_
_entity.id
_entity.type
_entity.pdbx_description
1 polymer ?
#
loop_
_entity_poly.entity_id
_entity_poly.type
_entity_poly.pdbx_seq_one_letter_code
_entity_poly.pdbx_strand_id
1 'polypeptide(L)'
;MPKRSGIAKWEDLRGKTVCASQGSSYVKPLQEQYGAQVRGFKTSAESLLALRGGQCIAAVHDATLIHPLVRSNADWADYAAPISTEILPAPSVVWTRKGEADTIAAVDKIVQEWHRSGWLIATEKRLGITPPQPLLPELQARFKNAS
;
A
#
# COMPACT_ATOMS: atom_id res chain seq x y z
N MET A 1 1.85 12.88 2.72
CA MET A 1 2.32 13.94 3.64
C MET A 1 2.31 15.30 2.93
N PRO A 2 2.25 16.45 3.63
CA PRO A 2 2.32 17.76 2.96
C PRO A 2 3.60 17.90 2.15
N LYS A 3 3.56 18.55 0.98
CA LYS A 3 4.75 18.80 0.13
C LYS A 3 5.85 19.58 0.86
N ARG A 4 5.47 20.40 1.83
CA ARG A 4 6.35 21.22 2.69
C ARG A 4 6.80 20.53 3.99
N SER A 5 6.57 19.23 4.15
CA SER A 5 6.86 18.52 5.40
C SER A 5 8.35 18.39 5.72
N GLY A 6 9.23 18.54 4.71
CA GLY A 6 10.66 18.28 4.84
C GLY A 6 11.03 16.80 5.00
N ILE A 7 10.07 15.88 4.78
CA ILE A 7 10.30 14.43 4.83
C ILE A 7 10.62 13.95 3.41
N ALA A 8 11.76 13.29 3.25
CA ALA A 8 12.21 12.72 1.98
C ALA A 8 12.52 11.22 2.06
N LYS A 9 12.77 10.69 3.26
CA LYS A 9 13.07 9.27 3.51
C LYS A 9 12.45 8.81 4.83
N TRP A 10 12.38 7.49 5.02
CA TRP A 10 11.74 6.89 6.20
C TRP A 10 12.39 7.34 7.53
N GLU A 11 13.71 7.54 7.54
CA GLU A 11 14.46 7.97 8.72
C GLU A 11 14.10 9.37 9.21
N ASP A 12 13.52 10.21 8.35
CA ASP A 12 13.07 11.54 8.73
C ASP A 12 11.83 11.48 9.63
N LEU A 13 11.15 10.33 9.76
CA LEU A 13 9.98 10.16 10.61
C LEU A 13 10.31 10.03 12.11
N ARG A 14 11.59 9.91 12.46
CA ARG A 14 12.03 9.69 13.85
C ARG A 14 11.58 10.81 14.78
N GLY A 15 10.94 10.41 15.87
CA GLY A 15 10.36 11.32 16.86
C GLY A 15 9.15 12.12 16.37
N LYS A 16 8.68 11.91 15.13
CA LYS A 16 7.52 12.62 14.58
C LYS A 16 6.26 11.79 14.68
N THR A 17 5.13 12.46 14.81
CA THR A 17 3.81 11.82 14.85
C THR A 17 3.37 11.37 13.46
N VAL A 18 3.13 10.07 13.28
CA VAL A 18 2.72 9.46 12.02
C VAL A 18 1.35 8.80 12.18
N CYS A 19 0.41 9.14 11.31
CA CYS A 19 -0.93 8.57 11.32
C CYS A 19 -0.94 7.24 10.56
N ALA A 20 -1.64 6.24 11.10
CA ALA A 20 -1.83 4.94 10.48
C ALA A 20 -3.20 4.36 10.88
N SER A 21 -3.75 3.45 10.08
CA SER A 21 -4.83 2.59 10.56
C SER A 21 -4.29 1.62 11.61
N GLN A 22 -5.05 1.42 12.68
CA GLN A 22 -4.71 0.51 13.76
C GLN A 22 -4.63 -0.93 13.24
N GLY A 23 -3.63 -1.69 13.73
CA GLY A 23 -3.42 -3.09 13.34
C GLY A 23 -2.74 -3.29 11.99
N SER A 24 -2.39 -2.21 11.29
CA SER A 24 -1.71 -2.32 9.99
C SER A 24 -0.27 -2.82 10.14
N SER A 25 0.19 -3.61 9.17
CA SER A 25 1.52 -4.24 9.18
C SER A 25 2.69 -3.25 9.24
N TYR A 26 2.51 -2.02 8.77
CA TYR A 26 3.53 -0.96 8.80
C TYR A 26 3.70 -0.27 10.15
N VAL A 27 2.80 -0.45 11.12
CA VAL A 27 2.91 0.22 12.43
C VAL A 27 4.20 -0.15 13.16
N LYS A 28 4.49 -1.46 13.24
CA LYS A 28 5.66 -1.97 13.95
C LYS A 28 6.98 -1.49 13.32
N PRO A 29 7.21 -1.63 11.99
CA PRO A 29 8.40 -1.05 11.34
C PRO A 29 8.55 0.47 11.56
N LEU A 30 7.46 1.24 11.47
CA LEU A 30 7.50 2.69 11.70
C LEU A 30 8.01 3.03 13.10
N GLN A 31 7.56 2.30 14.12
CA GLN A 31 7.96 2.52 15.51
C GLN A 31 9.39 2.00 15.76
N GLU A 32 9.66 0.74 15.42
CA GLU A 32 10.90 0.05 15.83
C GLU A 32 12.11 0.43 14.96
N GLN A 33 11.93 0.56 13.64
CA GLN A 33 13.04 0.83 12.72
C GLN A 33 13.26 2.33 12.52
N TYR A 34 12.17 3.09 12.43
CA TYR A 34 12.24 4.52 12.09
C TYR A 34 11.94 5.45 13.27
N GLY A 35 11.59 4.91 14.45
CA GLY A 35 11.38 5.71 15.66
C GLY A 35 10.20 6.67 15.57
N ALA A 36 9.25 6.42 14.69
CA ALA A 36 8.07 7.26 14.53
C ALA A 36 7.10 7.06 15.71
N GLN A 37 6.46 8.15 16.14
CA GLN A 37 5.39 8.11 17.13
C GLN A 37 4.07 7.83 16.39
N VAL A 38 3.71 6.55 16.25
CA VAL A 38 2.53 6.18 15.48
C VAL A 38 1.25 6.45 16.26
N ARG A 39 0.35 7.24 15.67
CA ARG A 39 -1.03 7.45 16.13
C ARG A 39 -1.97 6.58 15.29
N GLY A 40 -2.57 5.59 15.95
CA GLY A 40 -3.52 4.67 15.34
C GLY A 40 -4.93 5.27 15.23
N PHE A 41 -5.60 5.00 14.11
CA PHE A 41 -6.99 5.35 13.83
C PHE A 41 -7.77 4.12 13.40
N LYS A 42 -9.11 4.13 13.52
CA LYS A 42 -9.91 2.95 13.20
C LYS A 42 -9.85 2.59 11.72
N THR A 43 -9.75 3.60 10.84
CA THR A 43 -9.75 3.42 9.39
C THR A 43 -8.65 4.22 8.71
N SER A 44 -8.31 3.85 7.48
CA SER A 44 -7.39 4.64 6.64
C SER A 44 -7.96 6.03 6.35
N ALA A 45 -9.28 6.15 6.15
CA ALA A 45 -9.93 7.43 5.94
C ALA A 45 -9.76 8.38 7.13
N GLU A 46 -9.99 7.89 8.35
CA GLU A 46 -9.77 8.69 9.58
C GLU A 46 -8.32 9.12 9.73
N SER A 47 -7.37 8.21 9.49
CA SER A 47 -5.94 8.53 9.53
C SER A 47 -5.55 9.62 8.51
N LEU A 48 -6.16 9.59 7.32
CA LEU A 48 -5.92 10.57 6.26
C LEU A 48 -6.54 11.93 6.60
N LEU A 49 -7.74 11.94 7.20
CA LEU A 49 -8.36 13.17 7.70
C LEU A 49 -7.56 13.78 8.86
N ALA A 50 -7.02 12.97 9.76
CA ALA A 50 -6.14 13.42 10.83
C ALA A 50 -4.86 14.09 10.31
N LEU A 51 -4.27 13.55 9.23
CA LEU A 51 -3.16 14.20 8.53
C LEU A 51 -3.57 15.56 7.96
N ARG A 52 -4.76 15.67 7.34
CA ARG A 52 -5.28 16.95 6.83
C ARG A 52 -5.54 17.96 7.95
N GLY A 53 -6.02 17.49 9.10
CA GLY A 53 -6.22 18.29 10.31
C GLY A 53 -4.93 18.65 11.06
N GLY A 54 -3.75 18.33 10.54
CA GLY A 54 -2.46 18.68 11.16
C GLY A 54 -2.09 17.86 12.39
N GLN A 55 -2.80 16.76 12.68
CA GLN A 55 -2.52 15.91 13.85
C GLN A 55 -1.27 15.04 13.69
N CYS A 56 -0.80 14.85 12.46
CA CYS A 56 0.37 14.06 12.10
C CYS A 56 1.17 14.77 11.00
N ILE A 57 2.50 14.55 10.96
CA ILE A 57 3.34 15.08 9.87
C ILE A 57 3.20 14.26 8.58
N ALA A 58 2.86 12.98 8.72
CA ALA A 58 2.66 12.03 7.64
C ALA A 58 1.57 11.03 8.01
N ALA A 59 0.99 10.39 6.99
CA ALA A 59 0.18 9.19 7.13
C ALA A 59 0.80 8.12 6.24
N VAL A 60 0.83 6.88 6.72
CA VAL A 60 1.40 5.73 6.00
C VAL A 60 0.31 4.69 5.78
N HIS A 61 0.14 4.29 4.52
CA HIS A 61 -0.81 3.28 4.03
C HIS A 61 -0.25 2.63 2.76
N ASP A 62 -0.97 1.63 2.25
CA ASP A 62 -0.65 0.93 1.01
C ASP A 62 -0.51 1.89 -0.20
N ALA A 63 0.46 1.60 -1.07
CA ALA A 63 0.73 2.40 -2.27
C ALA A 63 -0.47 2.43 -3.23
N THR A 64 -1.24 1.34 -3.32
CA THR A 64 -2.46 1.25 -4.15
C THR A 64 -3.59 2.16 -3.65
N LEU A 65 -3.55 2.58 -2.37
CA LEU A 65 -4.43 3.62 -1.83
C LEU A 65 -3.84 5.02 -2.04
N ILE A 66 -2.57 5.22 -1.66
CA ILE A 66 -1.98 6.56 -1.57
C ILE A 66 -1.70 7.17 -2.95
N HIS A 67 -1.12 6.42 -3.89
CA HIS A 67 -0.71 6.99 -5.17
C HIS A 67 -1.88 7.48 -6.03
N PRO A 68 -2.99 6.73 -6.18
CA PRO A 68 -4.17 7.27 -6.88
C PRO A 68 -4.73 8.50 -6.16
N LEU A 69 -4.82 8.46 -4.82
CA LEU A 69 -5.39 9.54 -4.02
C LEU A 69 -4.69 10.88 -4.24
N VAL A 70 -3.36 10.93 -4.08
CA VAL A 70 -2.60 12.18 -4.23
C VAL A 70 -2.49 12.66 -5.69
N ARG A 71 -2.74 11.77 -6.65
CA ARG A 71 -2.67 12.08 -8.09
C ARG A 71 -3.98 12.64 -8.64
N SER A 72 -5.11 12.06 -8.26
CA SER A 72 -6.40 12.36 -8.91
C SER A 72 -7.38 13.17 -8.07
N ASN A 73 -7.11 13.39 -6.78
CA ASN A 73 -8.03 14.11 -5.91
C ASN A 73 -7.48 15.51 -5.56
N ALA A 74 -8.24 16.55 -5.95
CA ALA A 74 -7.88 17.95 -5.73
C ALA A 74 -7.69 18.31 -4.25
N ASP A 75 -8.40 17.65 -3.33
CA ASP A 75 -8.24 17.83 -1.89
C ASP A 75 -6.83 17.50 -1.39
N TRP A 76 -6.06 16.75 -2.20
CA TRP A 76 -4.72 16.27 -1.89
C TRP A 76 -3.63 16.98 -2.68
N ALA A 77 -3.96 18.08 -3.39
CA ALA A 77 -3.01 18.81 -4.24
C ALA A 77 -1.75 19.31 -3.49
N ASP A 78 -1.86 19.61 -2.20
CA ASP A 78 -0.73 20.04 -1.35
C ASP A 78 0.03 18.89 -0.69
N TYR A 79 -0.31 17.65 -1.02
CA TYR A 79 0.28 16.45 -0.46
C TYR A 79 1.05 15.66 -1.53
N ALA A 80 1.99 14.84 -1.05
CA ALA A 80 2.78 13.95 -1.89
C ALA A 80 3.17 12.68 -1.11
N ALA A 81 3.62 11.68 -1.87
CA ALA A 81 4.26 10.45 -1.38
C ALA A 81 5.63 10.29 -2.08
N PRO A 82 6.65 11.10 -1.73
CA PRO A 82 7.95 11.09 -2.40
C PRO A 82 8.87 9.92 -2.03
N ILE A 83 8.59 9.18 -0.96
CA ILE A 83 9.39 8.00 -0.58
C ILE A 83 9.02 6.86 -1.53
N SER A 84 9.94 6.48 -2.41
CA SER A 84 9.71 5.47 -3.45
C SER A 84 9.91 4.02 -2.98
N THR A 85 10.53 3.82 -1.82
CA THR A 85 10.75 2.48 -1.25
C THR A 85 9.61 2.10 -0.32
N GLU A 86 9.16 0.85 -0.40
CA GLU A 86 8.19 0.30 0.54
C GLU A 86 8.85 -0.01 1.89
N ILE A 87 8.17 0.32 2.98
CA ILE A 87 8.65 -0.01 4.34
C ILE A 87 8.63 -1.52 4.63
N LEU A 88 7.72 -2.23 3.97
CA LEU A 88 7.53 -3.67 4.11
C LEU A 88 7.13 -4.23 2.74
N PRO A 89 8.09 -4.48 1.84
CA PRO A 89 7.79 -5.02 0.52
C PRO A 89 7.29 -6.45 0.66
N ALA A 90 6.04 -6.69 0.25
CA ALA A 90 5.42 -8.00 0.30
C ALA A 90 4.30 -8.13 -0.76
N PRO A 91 4.09 -9.33 -1.33
CA PRO A 91 2.94 -9.59 -2.18
C PRO A 91 1.62 -9.40 -1.41
N SER A 92 0.62 -8.83 -2.07
CA SER A 92 -0.77 -8.92 -1.60
C SER A 92 -1.28 -10.35 -1.74
N VAL A 93 -1.95 -10.86 -0.71
CA VAL A 93 -2.43 -12.25 -0.67
C VAL A 93 -3.91 -12.32 -0.30
N VAL A 94 -4.57 -13.38 -0.73
CA VAL A 94 -5.92 -13.73 -0.27
C VAL A 94 -5.80 -14.68 0.91
N TRP A 95 -6.31 -14.27 2.07
CA TRP A 95 -6.33 -15.10 3.27
C TRP A 95 -7.53 -16.03 3.25
N THR A 96 -7.29 -17.33 3.42
CA THR A 96 -8.31 -18.36 3.58
C THR A 96 -8.17 -19.04 4.94
N ARG A 97 -9.24 -19.72 5.39
CA ARG A 97 -9.18 -20.48 6.65
C ARG A 97 -8.27 -21.69 6.48
N LYS A 98 -7.41 -21.93 7.46
CA LYS A 98 -6.60 -23.15 7.54
C LYS A 98 -7.51 -24.39 7.56
N GLY A 99 -7.24 -25.34 6.68
CA GLY A 99 -7.97 -26.61 6.57
C GLY A 99 -9.04 -26.66 5.47
N GLU A 100 -9.43 -25.54 4.87
CA GLU A 100 -10.39 -25.49 3.75
C GLU A 100 -9.67 -25.71 2.41
N ALA A 101 -9.16 -26.93 2.19
CA ALA A 101 -8.28 -27.26 1.07
C ALA A 101 -8.94 -27.04 -0.31
N ASP A 102 -10.24 -27.30 -0.43
CA ASP A 102 -11.04 -27.09 -1.63
C ASP A 102 -11.20 -25.59 -1.95
N THR A 103 -11.54 -24.77 -0.94
CA THR A 103 -11.61 -23.32 -1.06
C THR A 103 -10.25 -22.73 -1.43
N ILE A 104 -9.18 -23.18 -0.79
CA ILE A 104 -7.80 -22.77 -1.10
C ILE A 104 -7.49 -23.03 -2.57
N ALA A 105 -7.73 -24.26 -3.06
CA ALA A 105 -7.45 -24.62 -4.44
C ALA A 105 -8.30 -23.83 -5.45
N ALA A 106 -9.58 -23.58 -5.12
CA ALA A 106 -10.47 -22.80 -5.97
C ALA A 106 -10.02 -21.34 -6.10
N VAL A 107 -9.68 -20.69 -4.98
CA VAL A 107 -9.18 -19.31 -4.95
C VAL A 107 -7.83 -19.22 -5.66
N ASP A 108 -6.93 -20.18 -5.42
CA ASP A 108 -5.62 -20.21 -6.07
C ASP A 108 -5.76 -20.27 -7.60
N LYS A 109 -6.62 -21.15 -8.12
CA LYS A 109 -6.89 -21.23 -9.56
C LYS A 109 -7.40 -19.90 -10.15
N ILE A 110 -8.25 -19.18 -9.43
CA ILE A 110 -8.76 -17.86 -9.86
C ILE A 110 -7.61 -16.84 -9.93
N VAL A 111 -6.78 -16.77 -8.89
CA VAL A 111 -5.64 -15.83 -8.84
C VAL A 111 -4.63 -16.14 -9.94
N GLN A 112 -4.31 -17.42 -10.16
CA GLN A 112 -3.46 -17.84 -11.27
C GLN A 112 -4.04 -17.41 -12.63
N GLU A 113 -5.35 -17.49 -12.82
CA GLU A 113 -6.00 -17.06 -14.06
C GLU A 113 -5.97 -15.54 -14.25
N TRP A 114 -6.13 -14.77 -13.18
CA TRP A 114 -5.95 -13.32 -13.23
C TRP A 114 -4.54 -12.92 -13.67
N HIS A 115 -3.51 -13.65 -13.22
CA HIS A 115 -2.15 -13.45 -13.70
C HIS A 115 -1.99 -13.89 -15.15
N ARG A 116 -2.42 -15.11 -15.50
CA ARG A 116 -2.29 -15.69 -16.85
C ARG A 116 -2.91 -14.79 -17.92
N SER A 117 -4.16 -14.36 -17.71
CA SER A 117 -4.90 -13.49 -18.62
C SER A 117 -4.33 -12.08 -18.74
N GLY A 118 -3.53 -11.62 -17.75
CA GLY A 118 -3.08 -10.22 -17.65
C GLY A 118 -4.15 -9.28 -17.09
N TRP A 119 -5.23 -9.81 -16.53
CA TRP A 119 -6.30 -9.03 -15.94
C TRP A 119 -5.81 -8.06 -14.84
N LEU A 120 -4.83 -8.49 -14.03
CA LEU A 120 -4.24 -7.64 -12.98
C LEU A 120 -3.47 -6.45 -13.57
N ILE A 121 -2.69 -6.66 -14.63
CA ILE A 121 -1.95 -5.58 -15.32
C ILE A 121 -2.94 -4.58 -15.94
N ALA A 122 -3.98 -5.08 -16.60
CA ALA A 122 -5.03 -4.23 -17.17
C ALA A 122 -5.79 -3.44 -16.08
N THR A 123 -6.04 -4.06 -14.94
CA THR A 123 -6.71 -3.43 -13.80
C THR A 123 -5.84 -2.35 -13.15
N GLU A 124 -4.56 -2.64 -12.94
CA GLU A 124 -3.59 -1.66 -12.43
C GLU A 124 -3.56 -0.40 -13.30
N LYS A 125 -3.46 -0.58 -14.62
CA LYS A 125 -3.52 0.52 -15.60
C LYS A 125 -4.84 1.28 -15.54
N ARG A 126 -5.97 0.57 -15.47
CA ARG A 126 -7.32 1.17 -15.42
C ARG A 126 -7.53 2.01 -14.14
N LEU A 127 -6.97 1.56 -13.02
CA LEU A 127 -7.04 2.29 -11.74
C LEU A 127 -5.96 3.37 -11.64
N GLY A 128 -5.02 3.41 -12.58
CA GLY A 128 -3.88 4.33 -12.58
C GLY A 128 -3.01 4.17 -11.34
N ILE A 129 -2.80 2.93 -10.91
CA ILE A 129 -1.82 2.62 -9.86
C ILE A 129 -0.44 2.79 -10.50
N THR A 130 0.36 3.70 -9.94
CA THR A 130 1.69 4.06 -10.46
C THR A 130 2.67 4.21 -9.30
N PRO A 131 3.93 3.74 -9.41
CA PRO A 131 4.48 3.03 -10.57
C PRO A 131 3.82 1.64 -10.75
N PRO A 132 3.77 1.11 -11.98
CA PRO A 132 3.31 -0.25 -12.22
C PRO A 132 4.11 -1.28 -11.42
N GLN A 133 3.45 -2.31 -10.92
CA GLN A 133 4.04 -3.37 -10.12
C GLN A 133 4.90 -4.29 -10.99
N PRO A 134 6.23 -4.30 -10.82
CA PRO A 134 7.13 -5.10 -11.67
C PRO A 134 6.85 -6.61 -11.61
N LEU A 135 6.29 -7.10 -10.49
CA LEU A 135 5.99 -8.51 -10.34
C LEU A 135 4.81 -8.99 -11.23
N LEU A 136 3.91 -8.09 -11.66
CA LEU A 136 2.73 -8.50 -12.43
C LEU A 136 3.09 -9.04 -13.83
N PRO A 137 3.94 -8.37 -14.65
CA PRO A 137 4.44 -8.95 -15.90
C PRO A 137 5.21 -10.26 -15.72
N GLU A 138 6.04 -10.37 -14.68
CA GLU A 138 6.81 -11.59 -14.39
C GLU A 138 5.89 -12.77 -14.11
N LEU A 139 4.87 -12.57 -13.25
CA LEU A 139 3.89 -13.60 -12.93
C LEU A 139 3.01 -13.94 -14.12
N GLN A 140 2.60 -12.96 -14.94
CA GLN A 140 1.87 -13.26 -16.18
C GLN A 140 2.69 -14.18 -17.10
N ALA A 141 3.96 -13.86 -17.34
CA ALA A 141 4.83 -14.67 -18.18
C ALA A 141 4.97 -16.10 -17.61
N ARG A 142 5.16 -16.23 -16.30
CA ARG A 142 5.23 -17.52 -15.61
C ARG A 142 3.95 -18.35 -15.78
N PHE A 143 2.77 -17.78 -15.52
CA PHE A 143 1.51 -18.52 -15.57
C PHE A 143 0.99 -18.79 -16.99
N LYS A 144 1.45 -18.04 -18.00
CA LYS A 144 1.25 -18.40 -19.41
C LYS A 144 2.03 -19.64 -19.83
N ASN A 145 3.22 -19.85 -19.24
CA ASN A 145 4.09 -20.98 -19.58
C ASN A 145 3.81 -22.23 -18.74
N ALA A 146 3.10 -22.10 -17.63
CA ALA A 146 2.62 -23.23 -16.82
C ALA A 146 1.42 -23.88 -17.52
N SER A 147 1.67 -24.98 -18.22
CA SER A 147 0.69 -25.85 -18.89
C SER A 147 -0.10 -26.69 -17.88
#